data_AF-A0A0V0HYP9-F1
#
_entry.id   AF-A0A0V0HYP9-F1
#
_cell.length_a   1.000
_cell.length_b   1.000
_cell.length_c   1.000
_cell.angle_alpha   90.00
_cell.angle_beta   90.00
_cell.angle_gamma   90.00
#
_symmetry.space_group_name_H-M   'P 1'
#
loop_
_entity.id
_entity.type
_entity.pdbx_description
1 polymer ?
#
loop_
_entity_poly.entity_id
_entity_poly.type
_entity_poly.pdbx_seq_one_letter_code
_entity_poly.pdbx_strand_id
1 'polypeptide(L)'
;MLKGKTTETTASIATSPNSLGIITALMSNMTNNSLIVDTGASNNMVHNLNVLNQCKELTNGNVTKVNLPTGGQVSIIHICNSIVFKDKTVHNVLFIPEFKYNQLSV
;
A
#
# COMPACT_ATOMS: atom_id res chain seq x y z
N MET A 1 -13.01 -29.23 16.51
CA MET A 1 -12.14 -29.21 15.30
C MET A 1 -12.87 -28.46 14.20
N LEU A 2 -12.55 -27.18 13.97
CA LEU A 2 -13.09 -26.42 12.84
C LEU A 2 -12.23 -26.67 11.59
N LYS A 3 -12.86 -27.19 10.55
CA LYS A 3 -12.26 -27.52 9.26
C LYS A 3 -12.14 -26.23 8.44
N GLY A 4 -10.93 -25.80 8.15
CA GLY A 4 -10.67 -24.61 7.32
C GLY A 4 -11.16 -24.84 5.89
N LYS A 5 -12.09 -23.99 5.44
CA LYS A 5 -12.53 -23.91 4.05
C LYS A 5 -11.46 -23.14 3.26
N THR A 6 -10.68 -23.85 2.44
CA THR A 6 -9.79 -23.27 1.45
C THR A 6 -10.63 -22.56 0.38
N THR A 7 -10.62 -21.24 0.40
CA THR A 7 -11.10 -20.42 -0.71
C THR A 7 -9.96 -20.27 -1.71
N GLU A 8 -10.12 -20.87 -2.89
CA GLU A 8 -9.18 -20.72 -3.99
C GLU A 8 -9.23 -19.27 -4.51
N THR A 9 -8.14 -18.54 -4.28
CA THR A 9 -7.98 -17.15 -4.71
C THR A 9 -7.70 -17.12 -6.22
N THR A 10 -8.69 -16.76 -7.03
CA THR A 10 -8.51 -16.52 -8.47
C THR A 10 -7.88 -15.15 -8.68
N ALA A 11 -6.70 -15.08 -9.30
CA ALA A 11 -6.05 -13.83 -9.69
C ALA A 11 -6.58 -13.35 -11.05
N SER A 12 -6.95 -12.08 -11.16
CA SER A 12 -7.45 -11.46 -12.40
C SER A 12 -6.34 -10.65 -13.08
N ILE A 13 -6.09 -10.90 -14.37
CA ILE A 13 -5.07 -10.24 -15.20
C ILE A 13 -5.71 -9.07 -15.95
N ALA A 14 -5.16 -7.86 -15.84
CA ALA A 14 -5.55 -6.71 -16.65
C ALA A 14 -4.42 -6.37 -17.64
N THR A 15 -4.73 -6.34 -18.94
CA THR A 15 -3.78 -6.01 -20.01
C THR A 15 -4.19 -4.72 -20.71
N SER A 16 -3.27 -3.76 -20.85
CA SER A 16 -3.43 -2.56 -21.70
C SER A 16 -2.66 -2.76 -23.02
N PRO A 17 -3.31 -2.74 -24.20
CA PRO A 17 -2.70 -3.13 -25.47
C PRO A 17 -1.77 -2.07 -26.12
N ASN A 18 -1.45 -0.95 -25.46
CA ASN A 18 -0.95 0.26 -26.15
C ASN A 18 0.48 0.68 -25.79
N SER A 19 1.24 -0.07 -25.00
CA SER A 19 2.62 0.32 -24.65
C SER A 19 3.60 -0.80 -25.00
N LEU A 20 4.71 -0.41 -25.64
CA LEU A 20 5.85 -1.28 -25.94
C LEU A 20 6.46 -1.75 -24.60
N GLY A 21 6.04 -2.93 -24.14
CA GLY A 21 6.40 -3.51 -22.85
C GLY A 21 5.16 -3.95 -22.08
N ILE A 22 4.89 -5.26 -22.06
CA ILE A 22 3.78 -5.80 -21.26
C ILE A 22 4.13 -5.62 -19.79
N ILE A 23 3.44 -4.70 -19.11
CA ILE A 23 3.44 -4.63 -17.65
C ILE A 23 2.32 -5.51 -17.14
N THR A 24 2.67 -6.74 -16.74
CA THR A 24 1.74 -7.66 -16.08
C THR A 24 1.68 -7.32 -14.60
N ALA A 25 0.55 -6.80 -14.12
CA ALA A 25 0.29 -6.64 -12.69
C ALA A 25 -0.57 -7.82 -12.18
N LEU A 26 -0.04 -8.61 -11.24
CA LEU A 26 -0.78 -9.69 -10.59
C LEU A 26 -1.48 -9.13 -9.35
N MET A 27 -2.79 -8.91 -9.46
CA MET A 27 -3.60 -8.42 -8.33
C MET A 27 -4.17 -9.63 -7.58
N SER A 28 -3.56 -9.99 -6.45
CA SER A 28 -4.15 -10.96 -5.53
C SER A 28 -5.11 -10.24 -4.58
N ASN A 29 -6.23 -10.89 -4.24
CA ASN A 29 -7.11 -10.44 -3.15
C ASN A 29 -6.38 -10.65 -1.82
N MET A 30 -5.49 -9.71 -1.52
CA MET A 30 -4.73 -9.64 -0.30
C MET A 30 -5.64 -9.17 0.83
N THR A 31 -5.62 -9.86 1.97
CA THR A 31 -6.33 -9.41 3.18
C THR A 31 -5.81 -8.00 3.54
N ASN A 32 -6.63 -7.18 4.22
CA ASN A 32 -6.37 -5.76 4.56
C ASN A 32 -4.99 -5.46 5.23
N ASN A 33 -4.21 -6.48 5.57
CA ASN A 33 -2.93 -6.39 6.24
C ASN A 33 -1.76 -7.00 5.43
N SER A 34 -2.00 -7.49 4.22
CA SER A 34 -0.91 -8.03 3.40
C SER A 34 -0.08 -6.88 2.81
N LEU A 35 1.22 -7.12 2.65
CA LEU A 35 2.21 -6.12 2.25
C LEU A 35 2.83 -6.50 0.92
N ILE A 36 2.92 -5.54 0.00
CA ILE A 36 3.70 -5.65 -1.23
C ILE A 36 5.09 -5.11 -0.92
N VAL A 37 6.11 -5.95 -1.07
CA VAL A 37 7.51 -5.50 -1.02
C VAL A 37 7.90 -5.05 -2.42
N ASP A 38 8.27 -3.77 -2.56
CA ASP A 38 8.48 -3.13 -3.85
C ASP A 38 9.78 -2.31 -3.85
N THR A 39 10.80 -2.84 -4.53
CA THR A 39 12.10 -2.15 -4.69
C THR A 39 12.04 -0.97 -5.66
N GLY A 40 10.95 -0.84 -6.44
CA GLY A 40 10.71 0.29 -7.33
C GLY A 40 9.98 1.45 -6.65
N ALA A 41 9.49 1.25 -5.43
CA ALA A 41 8.79 2.28 -4.68
C ALA A 41 9.76 3.22 -3.95
N SER A 42 9.42 4.51 -3.89
CA SER A 42 10.19 5.51 -3.15
C SER A 42 9.73 5.70 -1.70
N ASN A 43 8.52 5.23 -1.35
CA ASN A 43 7.90 5.47 -0.06
C ASN A 43 7.15 4.25 0.46
N ASN A 44 7.10 4.13 1.79
CA ASN A 44 6.23 3.18 2.47
C ASN A 44 4.82 3.75 2.57
N MET A 45 3.80 2.97 2.25
CA MET A 45 2.41 3.41 2.36
C MET A 45 1.49 2.34 2.91
N VAL A 46 0.49 2.76 3.68
CA VAL A 46 -0.56 1.89 4.18
C VAL A 46 -1.91 2.58 4.11
N HIS A 47 -2.95 1.77 4.01
CA HIS A 47 -4.34 2.23 3.95
C HIS A 47 -5.13 1.87 5.21
N ASN A 48 -4.62 0.93 6.00
CA ASN A 48 -5.26 0.47 7.21
C ASN A 48 -4.73 1.27 8.41
N LEU A 49 -5.59 2.08 9.01
CA LEU A 49 -5.23 2.87 10.19
C LEU A 49 -4.81 2.01 11.39
N ASN A 50 -5.31 0.78 11.49
CA ASN A 50 -5.03 -0.11 12.63
C ASN A 50 -3.58 -0.61 12.69
N VAL A 51 -2.82 -0.49 11.60
CA VAL A 51 -1.39 -0.85 11.58
C VAL A 51 -0.48 0.35 11.82
N LEU A 52 -1.05 1.55 12.00
CA LEU A 52 -0.32 2.79 12.24
C LEU A 52 -0.21 3.10 13.73
N ASN A 53 0.91 3.69 14.11
CA ASN A 53 1.14 4.27 15.42
C ASN A 53 2.02 5.52 15.29
N GLN A 54 2.07 6.33 16.35
CA GLN A 54 2.94 7.52 16.43
C GLN A 54 2.84 8.43 15.19
N CYS A 55 1.61 8.80 14.82
CA CYS A 55 1.35 9.66 13.69
C CYS A 55 1.70 11.12 13.98
N LYS A 56 2.35 11.76 13.03
CA LYS A 56 2.62 13.19 13.00
C LYS A 56 1.87 13.82 11.82
N GLU A 57 1.11 14.86 12.11
CA GLU A 57 0.48 15.70 11.10
C GLU A 57 1.51 16.60 10.41
N LEU A 58 1.41 16.73 9.09
CA LEU A 58 2.21 17.66 8.31
C LEU A 58 1.58 19.06 8.37
N THR A 59 1.82 19.79 9.46
CA THR A 59 1.14 21.05 9.79
C THR A 59 1.67 22.31 9.06
N ASN A 60 2.68 22.20 8.20
CA ASN A 60 3.39 23.38 7.69
C ASN A 60 3.53 23.40 6.16
N GLY A 61 2.47 23.83 5.47
CA GLY A 61 2.47 24.43 4.12
C GLY A 61 2.90 23.55 2.93
N ASN A 62 3.66 22.49 3.18
CA ASN A 62 4.14 21.53 2.20
C ASN A 62 3.26 20.29 2.28
N VAL A 63 2.03 20.41 1.80
CA VAL A 63 1.17 19.25 1.56
C VAL A 63 1.84 18.44 0.45
N THR A 64 2.60 17.42 0.84
CA THR A 64 3.22 16.49 -0.11
C THR A 64 2.10 15.75 -0.82
N LYS A 65 2.11 15.74 -2.15
CA LYS A 65 1.15 14.96 -2.95
C LYS A 65 1.84 13.74 -3.52
N VAL A 66 1.12 12.63 -3.60
CA VAL A 66 1.57 11.43 -4.31
C VAL A 66 0.66 11.16 -5.49
N ASN A 67 1.28 10.73 -6.60
CA ASN A 67 0.56 10.33 -7.80
C ASN A 67 0.05 8.90 -7.63
N LEU A 68 -1.24 8.71 -7.83
CA LEU A 68 -1.86 7.40 -7.84
C LEU A 68 -1.75 6.77 -9.23
N PRO A 69 -1.72 5.43 -9.35
CA PRO A 69 -1.75 4.74 -10.64
C PRO A 69 -2.98 5.08 -11.50
N THR A 70 -4.05 5.58 -10.87
CA THR A 70 -5.26 6.07 -11.55
C THR A 70 -5.06 7.43 -12.24
N GLY A 71 -3.89 8.05 -12.10
CA GLY A 71 -3.58 9.40 -12.59
C GLY A 71 -4.02 10.53 -11.65
N GLY A 72 -4.74 10.20 -10.57
CA GLY A 72 -5.10 11.16 -9.52
C GLY A 72 -3.92 11.52 -8.62
N GLN A 73 -4.08 12.57 -7.82
CA GLN A 73 -3.14 12.94 -6.76
C GLN A 73 -3.86 12.95 -5.41
N VAL A 74 -3.19 12.44 -4.38
CA VAL A 74 -3.69 12.49 -3.00
C VAL A 74 -2.71 13.24 -2.12
N SER A 75 -3.26 14.10 -1.26
CA SER A 75 -2.50 14.86 -0.28
C SER A 75 -2.12 13.97 0.90
N ILE A 76 -0.84 13.96 1.24
CA ILE A 76 -0.34 13.33 2.46
C ILE A 76 -0.54 14.30 3.61
N ILE A 77 -1.44 13.94 4.52
CA ILE A 77 -1.76 14.71 5.73
C ILE A 77 -1.01 14.20 6.96
N HIS A 78 -0.69 12.90 6.98
CA HIS A 78 -0.05 12.25 8.12
C HIS A 78 1.11 11.38 7.67
N ILE A 79 2.20 11.45 8.44
CA ILE A 79 3.30 10.50 8.39
C ILE A 79 3.31 9.77 9.73
N CYS A 80 3.31 8.44 9.68
CA CYS A 80 3.19 7.59 10.85
C CYS A 80 4.32 6.57 10.90
N ASN A 81 4.43 5.88 12.03
CA ASN A 81 5.13 4.62 12.11
C ASN A 81 4.13 3.47 11.87
N SER A 82 4.61 2.34 11.39
CA SER A 82 3.78 1.13 11.25
C SER A 82 4.50 -0.07 11.83
N ILE A 83 3.76 -0.90 12.57
CA ILE A 83 4.28 -2.21 13.00
C ILE A 83 4.03 -3.18 11.86
N VAL A 84 5.13 -3.59 11.24
CA VAL A 84 5.18 -4.52 10.13
C VAL A 84 5.92 -5.75 10.64
N PHE A 85 5.35 -6.96 10.46
CA PHE A 85 5.90 -8.21 11.01
C PHE A 85 6.14 -8.19 12.53
N LYS A 86 5.09 -8.46 13.33
CA LYS A 86 5.06 -8.72 14.80
C LYS A 86 5.78 -7.73 15.73
N ASP A 87 7.05 -7.41 15.49
CA ASP A 87 7.94 -6.61 16.31
C ASP A 87 8.76 -5.57 15.51
N LYS A 88 8.67 -5.52 14.17
CA LYS A 88 9.42 -4.52 13.39
C LYS A 88 8.60 -3.24 13.19
N THR A 89 9.26 -2.12 13.40
CA THR A 89 8.68 -0.80 13.14
C THR A 89 9.27 -0.26 11.85
N VAL A 90 8.39 0.12 10.94
CA VAL A 90 8.74 0.89 9.75
C VAL A 90 8.40 2.34 10.03
N HIS A 91 9.36 3.22 9.83
CA HIS A 91 9.21 4.65 10.02
C HIS A 91 8.78 5.34 8.72
N ASN A 92 8.25 6.55 8.86
CA ASN A 92 7.93 7.44 7.74
C ASN A 92 6.92 6.84 6.76
N VAL A 93 5.91 6.15 7.29
CA VAL A 93 4.84 5.51 6.54
C VAL A 93 3.76 6.53 6.20
N LEU A 94 3.43 6.61 4.92
CA LEU A 94 2.37 7.47 4.40
C LEU A 94 1.01 6.79 4.61
N PHE A 95 0.07 7.48 5.23
CA PHE A 95 -1.31 7.02 5.30
C PHE A 95 -2.09 7.49 4.07
N ILE A 96 -2.55 6.54 3.25
CA ILE A 96 -3.30 6.81 2.02
C ILE A 96 -4.52 5.87 1.96
N PRO A 97 -5.69 6.27 2.48
CA PRO A 97 -6.86 5.39 2.55
C PRO A 97 -7.41 5.01 1.17
N GLU A 98 -7.21 5.84 0.14
CA GLU A 98 -7.65 5.59 -1.23
C GLU A 98 -6.81 4.53 -1.96
N PHE A 99 -5.61 4.21 -1.45
CA PHE A 99 -4.71 3.23 -2.06
C PHE A 99 -4.89 1.86 -1.41
N LYS A 100 -5.52 0.89 -2.08
CA LYS A 100 -5.99 -0.37 -1.47
C LYS A 100 -4.91 -1.35 -0.99
N TYR A 101 -3.63 -1.02 -1.11
CA TYR A 101 -2.53 -1.91 -0.79
C TYR A 101 -1.60 -1.28 0.24
N ASN A 102 -1.02 -2.12 1.11
CA ASN A 102 0.11 -1.70 1.93
C ASN A 102 1.39 -1.99 1.16
N GLN A 103 2.27 -1.01 1.01
CA GLN A 103 3.53 -1.13 0.26
C GLN A 103 4.72 -0.82 1.17
N LEU A 104 5.71 -1.70 1.12
CA LEU A 104 7.01 -1.56 1.76
C LEU A 104 8.07 -1.34 0.68
N SER A 105 8.67 -0.15 0.69
CA SER A 105 9.84 0.21 -0.11
C SER A 105 11.11 -0.31 0.59
N VAL A 106 12.06 -0.84 -0.19
CA VAL A 106 13.30 -1.50 0.27
C VAL A 106 14.53 -0.83 -0.32
#